data_AF-A0A2S9FRU4-F1
#
_entry.id   AF-A0A2S9FRU4-F1
#
_cell.length_a   1.000
_cell.length_b   1.000
_cell.length_c   1.000
_cell.angle_alpha   90.00
_cell.angle_beta   90.00
_cell.angle_gamma   90.00
#
_symmetry.space_group_name_H-M   'P 1'
#
loop_
_entity.id
_entity.type
_entity.pdbx_description
1 polymer ?
#
loop_
_entity_poly.entity_id
_entity_poly.type
_entity_poly.pdbx_seq_one_letter_code
_entity_poly.pdbx_strand_id
1 'polypeptide(L)'
;PPSLIHRAADYFEHAIVTRVYGSTEVPVTTVGSLDDVDRAADEGDLGDPRSAVGVGGEIRARGPQMLTGYLRADDTRDAFDEAGYFRTGDLGRWTD
;
A
#
# COMPACT_ATOMS: atom_id res chain seq x y z
N PRO A 1 -2.00 6.19 -14.20
CA PRO A 1 -0.68 6.27 -14.86
C PRO A 1 0.09 7.48 -14.31
N PRO A 2 1.44 7.48 -14.33
CA PRO A 2 2.24 8.59 -13.81
C PRO A 2 1.85 9.96 -14.39
N SER A 3 1.61 10.03 -15.71
CA SER A 3 1.17 11.25 -16.41
C SER A 3 -0.16 11.84 -15.92
N LEU A 4 -1.00 11.08 -15.22
CA LEU A 4 -2.22 11.63 -14.61
C LEU A 4 -1.92 12.39 -13.32
N ILE A 5 -0.95 11.92 -12.53
CA ILE A 5 -0.54 12.57 -11.28
C ILE A 5 0.06 13.94 -11.59
N HIS A 6 1.01 14.01 -12.54
CA HIS A 6 1.59 15.29 -12.97
C HIS A 6 0.54 16.28 -13.47
N ARG A 7 -0.34 15.85 -14.40
CA ARG A 7 -1.38 16.74 -14.94
C ARG A 7 -2.35 17.24 -13.87
N ALA A 8 -2.68 16.41 -12.88
CA ALA A 8 -3.56 16.81 -11.79
C ALA A 8 -2.86 17.78 -10.83
N ALA A 9 -1.58 17.55 -10.51
CA ALA A 9 -0.77 18.47 -9.72
C ALA A 9 -0.62 19.84 -10.41
N ASP A 10 -0.41 19.86 -11.73
CA ASP A 10 -0.36 21.11 -12.51
C ASP A 10 -1.70 21.84 -12.57
N TYR A 11 -2.82 21.09 -12.59
CA TYR A 11 -4.16 21.67 -12.73
C TYR A 11 -4.71 22.24 -11.41
N PHE A 12 -4.44 21.58 -10.28
CA PHE A 12 -4.97 21.97 -8.98
C PHE A 12 -3.90 22.68 -8.14
N GLU A 13 -3.90 24.02 -8.16
CA GLU A 13 -2.90 24.89 -7.52
C GLU A 13 -2.59 24.57 -6.04
N HIS A 14 -3.57 24.05 -5.30
CA HIS A 14 -3.44 23.80 -3.85
C HIS A 14 -3.62 22.33 -3.46
N ALA A 15 -3.64 21.41 -4.43
CA ALA A 15 -3.78 19.99 -4.14
C ALA A 15 -2.43 19.27 -4.16
N ILE A 16 -2.24 18.37 -3.21
CA ILE A 16 -1.20 17.34 -3.27
C ILE A 16 -1.86 16.09 -3.84
N VAL A 17 -1.33 15.61 -4.96
CA VAL A 17 -1.85 14.44 -5.66
C VAL A 17 -0.87 13.29 -5.48
N THR A 18 -1.33 12.19 -4.90
CA THR A 18 -0.50 11.03 -4.61
C THR A 18 -1.23 9.73 -4.96
N ARG A 19 -0.46 8.67 -5.14
CA ARG A 19 -0.98 7.31 -5.30
C ARG A 19 -0.99 6.60 -3.95
N VAL A 20 -1.99 5.75 -3.77
CA VAL A 20 -2.15 4.93 -2.57
C VAL A 20 -2.16 3.48 -3.02
N TYR A 21 -1.42 2.62 -2.34
CA TYR A 21 -1.53 1.17 -2.51
C TYR A 21 -2.18 0.57 -1.26
N GLY A 22 -3.08 -0.38 -1.51
CA GLY A 22 -3.89 -1.05 -0.52
C GLY A 22 -4.82 -2.06 -1.19
N SER A 23 -5.54 -2.80 -0.38
CA SER A 23 -6.56 -3.76 -0.82
C SER A 23 -7.86 -3.53 -0.05
N THR A 24 -8.90 -4.31 -0.30
CA THR A 24 -10.15 -4.19 0.48
C THR A 24 -9.92 -4.59 1.95
N GLU A 25 -8.97 -5.49 2.16
CA GLU A 25 -8.54 -6.04 3.44
C GLU A 25 -7.67 -5.05 4.23
N VAL A 26 -6.82 -4.30 3.53
CA VAL A 26 -5.99 -3.25 4.11
C VAL A 26 -6.16 -1.99 3.26
N PRO A 27 -7.20 -1.17 3.54
CA PRO A 27 -7.63 -0.07 2.66
C PRO A 27 -6.50 0.89 2.25
N VAL A 28 -5.58 1.15 3.17
CA VAL A 28 -4.37 1.94 2.92
C VAL A 28 -3.18 1.19 3.52
N THR A 29 -2.29 0.71 2.66
CA THR A 29 -1.00 0.11 3.06
C THR A 29 0.12 1.12 2.92
N THR A 30 0.11 1.91 1.84
CA THR A 30 1.11 2.97 1.57
C THR A 30 0.48 4.21 0.99
N VAL A 31 1.17 5.33 1.16
CA VAL A 31 0.84 6.62 0.52
C VAL A 31 2.11 7.09 -0.18
N GLY A 32 2.02 7.47 -1.45
CA GLY A 32 3.14 8.05 -2.18
C GLY A 32 3.58 9.38 -1.57
N SER A 33 4.79 9.83 -1.93
CA SER A 33 5.37 11.07 -1.42
C SER A 33 4.40 12.27 -1.52
N LEU A 34 4.44 13.12 -0.50
CA LEU A 34 3.62 14.34 -0.42
C LEU A 34 4.41 15.60 -0.84
N ASP A 35 5.71 15.47 -1.01
CA ASP A 35 6.69 16.52 -1.22
C ASP A 35 7.45 16.40 -2.56
N ASP A 36 7.37 15.25 -3.22
CA ASP A 36 8.02 14.96 -4.50
C ASP A 36 6.98 14.35 -5.47
N VAL A 37 6.58 15.12 -6.49
CA VAL A 37 5.55 14.71 -7.46
C VAL A 37 5.99 13.55 -8.35
N ASP A 38 7.29 13.40 -8.60
CA ASP A 38 7.82 12.31 -9.41
C ASP A 38 7.73 11.00 -8.60
N ARG A 39 8.10 11.04 -7.32
CA ARG A 39 7.88 9.90 -6.40
C ARG A 39 6.40 9.64 -6.11
N ALA A 40 5.57 10.67 -6.06
CA ALA A 40 4.12 10.52 -5.88
C ALA A 40 3.45 9.80 -7.07
N ALA A 41 4.07 9.88 -8.25
CA ALA A 41 3.60 9.25 -9.48
C ALA A 41 3.94 7.74 -9.57
N ASP A 42 4.93 7.29 -8.79
CA ASP A 42 5.33 5.89 -8.63
C ASP A 42 4.38 5.10 -7.72
N GLU A 43 4.59 3.78 -7.59
CA GLU A 43 3.72 2.89 -6.84
C GLU A 43 3.94 2.98 -5.32
N GLY A 44 3.61 4.15 -4.75
CA GLY A 44 3.55 4.40 -3.31
C GLY A 44 4.90 4.39 -2.59
N ASP A 45 4.95 5.01 -1.41
CA ASP A 45 6.09 4.91 -0.49
C ASP A 45 5.64 4.11 0.74
N LEU A 46 6.33 2.99 1.02
CA LEU A 46 6.19 2.24 2.26
C LEU A 46 6.85 3.06 3.39
N GLY A 47 6.30 4.24 3.69
CA GLY A 47 6.87 5.18 4.66
C GLY A 47 7.02 4.62 6.09
N ASP A 48 6.40 3.48 6.41
CA ASP A 48 6.58 2.72 7.65
C ASP A 48 7.04 1.27 7.36
N PRO A 49 8.24 0.85 7.82
CA PRO A 49 8.79 -0.50 7.61
C PRO A 49 7.97 -1.63 8.26
N ARG A 50 6.91 -1.31 9.04
CA ARG A 50 5.96 -2.30 9.58
C ARG A 50 5.00 -2.89 8.53
N SER A 51 4.97 -2.35 7.32
CA SER A 51 4.40 -3.02 6.13
C SER A 51 5.53 -3.79 5.45
N ALA A 52 5.95 -4.90 6.07
CA ALA A 52 7.16 -5.61 5.68
C ALA A 52 7.01 -6.25 4.29
N VAL A 53 7.89 -5.90 3.36
CA VAL A 53 8.25 -6.81 2.26
C VAL A 53 8.82 -8.07 2.94
N GLY A 54 8.04 -9.15 2.91
CA GLY A 54 8.30 -10.41 3.58
C GLY A 54 9.14 -11.39 2.74
N VAL A 55 9.17 -12.64 3.19
CA VAL A 55 9.91 -13.75 2.55
C VAL A 55 9.50 -13.89 1.09
N GLY A 56 10.46 -13.81 0.17
CA GLY A 56 10.21 -13.96 -1.27
C GLY A 56 9.75 -12.70 -2.00
N GLY A 57 9.77 -11.54 -1.35
CA GLY A 57 9.38 -10.26 -1.97
C GLY A 57 7.89 -9.96 -1.91
N GLU A 58 7.08 -10.79 -1.25
CA GLU A 58 5.66 -10.54 -1.01
C GLU A 58 5.47 -9.36 -0.06
N ILE A 59 4.56 -8.44 -0.35
CA ILE A 59 4.16 -7.37 0.57
C ILE A 59 3.25 -7.97 1.64
N ARG A 60 3.59 -7.78 2.92
CA ARG A 60 2.75 -8.17 4.05
C ARG A 60 2.44 -6.98 4.92
N ALA A 61 1.16 -6.81 5.25
CA ALA A 61 0.68 -5.62 5.92
C ALA A 61 0.09 -5.95 7.28
N ARG A 62 0.37 -5.09 8.28
CA ARG A 62 -0.26 -5.14 9.59
C ARG A 62 -0.53 -3.73 10.10
N GLY A 63 -1.77 -3.43 10.47
CA GLY A 63 -2.15 -2.10 10.94
C GLY A 63 -3.54 -2.06 11.59
N PRO A 64 -3.90 -0.93 12.22
CA PRO A 64 -5.17 -0.80 12.92
C PRO A 64 -6.39 -0.75 11.99
N GLN A 65 -6.18 -0.45 10.71
CA GLN A 65 -7.24 -0.28 9.70
C GLN A 65 -7.56 -1.54 8.90
N MET A 66 -7.01 -2.69 9.29
CA MET A 66 -7.25 -3.96 8.60
C MET A 66 -8.67 -4.44 8.81
N LEU A 67 -9.16 -5.27 7.90
CA LEU A 67 -10.34 -6.09 8.14
C LEU A 67 -10.17 -6.94 9.41
N THR A 68 -11.28 -7.27 10.04
CA THR A 68 -11.31 -8.22 11.16
C THR A 68 -11.28 -9.68 10.70
N GLY A 69 -11.68 -9.94 9.45
CA GLY A 69 -11.72 -11.25 8.82
C GLY A 69 -12.75 -11.30 7.69
N TYR A 70 -12.71 -12.35 6.89
CA TYR A 70 -13.73 -12.64 5.89
C TYR A 70 -14.98 -13.25 6.53
N LEU A 71 -16.11 -13.17 5.82
CA LEU A 71 -17.37 -13.75 6.29
C LEU A 71 -17.26 -15.25 6.58
N ARG A 72 -16.48 -15.99 5.77
CA ARG A 72 -16.15 -17.39 6.03
C ARG A 72 -14.84 -17.46 6.81
N ALA A 73 -14.88 -18.15 7.95
CA ALA A 73 -13.71 -18.30 8.81
C ALA A 73 -12.54 -19.02 8.10
N ASP A 74 -12.85 -19.95 7.20
CA ASP A 74 -11.83 -20.68 6.43
C ASP A 74 -11.00 -19.76 5.54
N ASP A 75 -11.64 -18.76 4.91
CA ASP A 75 -10.97 -17.77 4.07
C ASP A 75 -10.05 -16.85 4.90
N THR A 76 -10.35 -16.65 6.19
CA THR A 76 -9.52 -15.82 7.09
C THR A 76 -8.25 -16.53 7.52
N ARG A 77 -8.31 -17.85 7.73
CA ARG A 77 -7.23 -18.61 8.34
C ARG A 77 -5.93 -18.54 7.55
N ASP A 78 -6.02 -18.65 6.23
CA ASP A 78 -4.86 -18.73 5.34
C ASP A 78 -4.42 -17.33 4.85
N ALA A 79 -5.25 -16.31 5.05
CA ALA A 79 -4.99 -14.93 4.63
C ALA A 79 -3.97 -14.20 5.54
N PHE A 80 -3.75 -14.70 6.75
CA PHE A 80 -2.81 -14.13 7.71
C PHE A 80 -1.66 -15.10 7.99
N ASP A 81 -0.48 -14.56 8.34
CA ASP A 81 0.59 -15.37 8.89
C ASP A 81 0.52 -15.46 10.43
N GLU A 82 1.41 -16.27 11.01
CA GLU A 82 1.47 -16.52 12.46
C GLU A 82 1.74 -15.25 13.29
N ALA A 83 2.31 -14.21 12.67
CA ALA A 83 2.58 -12.92 13.31
C ALA A 83 1.43 -11.91 13.13
N GLY A 84 0.33 -12.32 12.48
CA GLY A 84 -0.86 -11.52 12.25
C GLY A 84 -0.73 -10.53 11.10
N TYR A 85 0.20 -10.76 10.17
CA TYR A 85 0.28 -9.96 8.94
C TYR A 85 -0.64 -10.53 7.87
N PHE A 86 -1.35 -9.66 7.17
CA PHE A 86 -2.14 -10.03 6.00
C PHE A 86 -1.23 -10.24 4.78
N ARG A 87 -1.50 -11.32 4.06
CA ARG A 87 -0.84 -11.70 2.82
C ARG A 87 -1.55 -11.02 1.66
N THR A 88 -0.94 -10.00 1.07
CA THR A 88 -1.59 -9.27 -0.05
C THR A 88 -1.56 -10.08 -1.34
N GLY A 89 -0.60 -10.99 -1.48
CA GLY A 89 -0.33 -11.70 -2.73
C GLY A 89 0.43 -10.86 -3.77
N ASP A 90 0.75 -9.61 -3.46
CA ASP A 90 1.49 -8.71 -4.34
C ASP A 90 2.99 -8.74 -4.05
N LEU A 91 3.81 -8.57 -5.09
CA LEU A 91 5.26 -8.45 -4.96
C LEU A 91 5.68 -6.98 -4.85
N GLY A 92 6.63 -6.72 -3.96
CA GLY A 92 7.23 -5.40 -3.74
C GLY A 92 8.74 -5.48 -3.62
N ARG A 93 9.39 -4.35 -3.88
CA ARG A 93 10.83 -4.17 -3.65
C ARG A 93 11.09 -2.77 -3.15
N TRP A 94 12.10 -2.63 -2.30
CA TRP A 94 12.62 -1.31 -1.95
C TRP A 94 13.36 -0.71 -3.13
N THR A 95 13.19 0.60 -3.30
CA THR A 95 13.88 1.43 -4.29
C THR A 95 14.59 2.56 -3.54
N ASP A 96 15.74 2.98 -4.05
CA ASP A 96 16.54 4.08 -3.48
C ASP A 96 15.93 5.47 -3.72
#